data_AF-A0A7J4JX73-F1
#
_entry.id   AF-A0A7J4JX73-F1
#
_cell.length_a   1.000
_cell.length_b   1.000
_cell.length_c   1.000
_cell.angle_alpha   90.00
_cell.angle_beta   90.00
_cell.angle_gamma   90.00
#
_symmetry.space_group_name_H-M   'P 1'
#
loop_
_entity.id
_entity.type
_entity.pdbx_description
1 polymer ?
#
loop_
_entity_poly.entity_id
_entity_poly.type
_entity_poly.pdbx_seq_one_letter_code
_entity_poly.pdbx_strand_id
1 'polypeptide(L)'
;MLWCVMAYATTIQLNKETKARLESLKNYRRETFDEVVSKLLALVPEGDEEGKYTEEFRAGLLESLYESKLGKTVSLAQVKKELKM
;
A
#
# COMPACT_ATOMS: atom_id res chain seq x y z
N MET A 1 -16.39 17.89 -32.93
CA MET A 1 -16.96 16.95 -31.94
C MET A 1 -15.82 16.57 -31.00
N LEU A 2 -15.48 17.47 -30.06
CA LEU A 2 -14.41 17.21 -29.10
C LEU A 2 -14.89 16.12 -28.15
N TRP A 3 -14.19 14.99 -28.17
CA TRP A 3 -14.27 13.97 -27.15
C TRP A 3 -13.81 14.60 -25.83
N CYS A 4 -14.76 15.05 -25.02
CA CYS A 4 -14.53 15.21 -23.59
C CYS A 4 -14.44 13.79 -23.04
N VAL A 5 -13.24 13.20 -23.07
CA VAL A 5 -12.96 12.00 -22.30
C VAL A 5 -13.18 12.44 -20.85
N MET A 6 -14.31 12.05 -20.27
CA MET A 6 -14.53 12.14 -18.83
C MET A 6 -13.51 11.21 -18.16
N ALA A 7 -12.29 11.70 -18.01
CA ALA A 7 -11.33 11.09 -17.11
C ALA A 7 -11.95 11.23 -15.72
N TYR A 8 -12.42 10.12 -15.16
CA TYR A 8 -12.81 10.03 -13.76
C TYR A 8 -11.56 10.24 -12.91
N ALA A 9 -11.18 11.49 -12.73
CA ALA A 9 -9.99 11.88 -11.98
C ALA A 9 -10.39 12.16 -10.54
N THR A 10 -9.99 11.27 -9.64
CA THR A 10 -10.09 11.49 -8.20
C THR A 10 -8.83 12.19 -7.70
N THR A 11 -8.99 13.18 -6.83
CA THR A 11 -7.85 13.90 -6.23
C THR A 11 -7.48 13.29 -4.89
N ILE A 12 -6.21 12.91 -4.73
CA ILE A 12 -5.62 12.55 -3.44
C ILE A 12 -4.62 13.62 -3.01
N GLN A 13 -4.54 13.88 -1.71
CA GLN A 13 -3.56 14.81 -1.16
C GLN A 13 -2.30 14.05 -0.76
N LEU A 14 -1.15 14.49 -1.28
CA LEU A 14 0.15 13.92 -0.97
C LEU A 14 1.12 15.04 -0.58
N ASN A 15 2.02 14.76 0.36
CA ASN A 15 3.12 15.68 0.61
C ASN A 15 4.12 15.65 -0.57
N LYS A 16 4.99 16.67 -0.65
CA LYS A 16 5.95 16.82 -1.76
C LYS A 16 6.95 15.66 -1.83
N GLU A 17 7.37 15.14 -0.68
CA GLU A 17 8.35 14.06 -0.59
C GLU A 17 7.79 12.74 -1.12
N THR A 18 6.58 12.36 -0.70
CA THR A 18 5.86 11.19 -1.19
C THR A 18 5.64 11.28 -2.68
N LYS A 19 5.24 12.45 -3.20
CA LYS A 19 5.10 12.66 -4.65
C LYS A 19 6.43 12.45 -5.39
N ALA A 20 7.54 12.98 -4.87
CA ALA A 20 8.85 12.80 -5.48
C ALA A 20 9.30 11.33 -5.48
N ARG A 21 9.01 10.61 -4.39
CA ARG A 21 9.26 9.16 -4.31
C ARG A 21 8.43 8.39 -5.34
N LEU A 22 7.14 8.70 -5.48
CA LEU A 22 6.30 8.11 -6.53
C LEU A 22 6.81 8.42 -7.94
N GLU A 23 7.30 9.64 -8.19
CA GLU A 23 7.88 10.03 -9.48
C GLU A 23 9.12 9.18 -9.80
N SER A 24 9.97 8.91 -8.80
CA SER A 24 11.17 8.07 -8.96
C SER A 24 10.87 6.59 -9.25
N LEU A 25 9.65 6.13 -8.96
CA LEU A 25 9.19 4.78 -9.23
C LEU A 25 8.63 4.59 -10.66
N LYS A 26 8.47 5.68 -11.42
CA LYS A 26 8.05 5.60 -12.82
C LYS A 26 9.11 4.91 -13.67
N ASN A 27 8.70 3.90 -14.40
CA ASN A 27 9.53 3.13 -15.31
C ASN A 27 9.72 3.84 -16.67
N TYR A 28 8.77 4.68 -17.08
CA TYR A 28 8.88 5.49 -18.30
C TYR A 28 8.26 6.88 -18.12
N ARG A 29 8.71 7.84 -18.93
CA ARG A 29 8.37 9.27 -18.81
C ARG A 29 6.87 9.56 -18.82
N ARG A 30 6.07 8.73 -19.50
CA ARG A 30 4.62 8.90 -19.65
C ARG A 30 3.78 8.07 -18.67
N GLU A 31 4.42 7.34 -17.77
CA GLU A 31 3.70 6.58 -16.75
C GLU A 31 2.98 7.52 -15.80
N THR A 32 1.70 7.23 -15.57
CA THR A 32 0.83 7.98 -14.70
C THR A 32 1.05 7.58 -13.24
N PHE A 33 0.67 8.46 -12.30
CA PHE A 33 0.69 8.09 -10.89
C PHE A 33 -0.31 6.98 -10.57
N ASP A 34 -1.40 6.88 -11.32
CA ASP A 34 -2.40 5.82 -11.15
C ASP A 34 -1.82 4.44 -11.48
N GLU A 35 -1.04 4.34 -12.57
CA GLU A 35 -0.31 3.11 -12.91
C GLU A 35 0.71 2.73 -11.82
N VAL A 36 1.47 3.71 -11.31
CA VAL A 36 2.44 3.48 -10.21
C VAL A 36 1.72 3.00 -8.95
N VAL A 37 0.64 3.67 -8.54
CA VAL A 37 -0.15 3.28 -7.37
C VAL A 37 -0.76 1.90 -7.56
N SER A 38 -1.30 1.60 -8.75
CA SER A 38 -1.85 0.28 -9.07
C SER A 38 -0.80 -0.83 -8.95
N LYS A 39 0.43 -0.59 -9.42
CA LYS A 39 1.55 -1.54 -9.22
C LYS A 39 1.87 -1.77 -7.74
N LEU A 40 1.86 -0.71 -6.94
CA LEU A 40 2.07 -0.82 -5.49
C LEU A 40 0.94 -1.60 -4.81
N LEU A 41 -0.31 -1.34 -5.19
CA LEU A 41 -1.48 -2.04 -4.66
C LEU A 41 -1.48 -3.52 -5.02
N ALA A 42 -0.98 -3.89 -6.21
CA ALA A 42 -0.84 -5.28 -6.63
C ALA A 42 0.16 -6.10 -5.77
N LEU A 43 1.02 -5.44 -5.00
CA LEU A 43 1.90 -6.11 -4.04
C LEU A 43 1.19 -6.49 -2.73
N VAL A 44 0.02 -5.93 -2.46
CA VAL A 44 -0.76 -6.25 -1.27
C VAL A 44 -1.61 -7.48 -1.57
N PRO A 45 -1.38 -8.62 -0.90
CA PRO A 45 -2.11 -9.84 -1.17
C PRO A 45 -3.62 -9.65 -0.95
N GLU A 46 -4.41 -10.26 -1.83
CA GLU A 46 -5.88 -10.28 -1.72
C GLU A 46 -6.38 -11.51 -0.97
N GLY A 47 -5.51 -12.46 -0.66
CA GLY A 47 -5.83 -13.75 -0.08
C GLY A 47 -4.65 -14.71 -0.14
N ASP A 48 -4.88 -15.91 0.37
CA ASP A 48 -3.95 -17.05 0.34
C ASP A 48 -4.72 -18.36 0.05
N GLU A 49 -4.12 -19.49 0.39
CA GLU A 49 -4.72 -20.83 0.19
C GLU A 49 -6.04 -21.01 0.94
N GLU A 50 -6.30 -20.22 2.00
CA GLU A 50 -7.54 -20.26 2.79
C GLU A 50 -8.66 -19.40 2.19
N GLY A 51 -8.33 -18.53 1.23
CA GLY A 51 -9.29 -17.72 0.49
C GLY A 51 -8.98 -16.23 0.51
N LYS A 52 -10.00 -15.41 0.22
CA LYS A 52 -9.85 -13.96 0.13
C LYS A 52 -9.82 -13.29 1.49
N TYR A 53 -8.96 -12.31 1.64
CA TYR A 53 -8.89 -11.43 2.80
C TYR A 53 -10.01 -10.40 2.79
N THR A 54 -10.50 -10.05 3.97
CA THR A 54 -11.41 -8.91 4.14
C THR A 54 -10.65 -7.60 3.96
N GLU A 55 -11.36 -6.52 3.65
CA GLU A 55 -10.76 -5.19 3.48
C GLU A 55 -10.07 -4.71 4.76
N GLU A 56 -10.68 -4.99 5.92
CA GLU A 56 -10.15 -4.64 7.25
C GLU A 56 -8.86 -5.41 7.53
N PHE A 57 -8.82 -6.70 7.20
CA PHE A 57 -7.61 -7.51 7.36
C PHE A 57 -6.49 -7.01 6.46
N ARG A 58 -6.79 -6.67 5.19
CA ARG A 58 -5.79 -6.12 4.25
C ARG A 58 -5.21 -4.79 4.76
N ALA A 59 -6.05 -3.92 5.31
CA ALA A 59 -5.59 -2.67 5.92
C ALA A 59 -4.68 -2.92 7.13
N GLY A 60 -5.06 -3.83 8.02
CA GLY A 60 -4.25 -4.20 9.19
C GLY A 60 -2.94 -4.89 8.82
N LEU A 61 -2.96 -5.74 7.79
CA LEU A 61 -1.76 -6.39 7.24
C LEU A 61 -0.80 -5.36 6.66
N LEU A 62 -1.30 -4.40 5.87
CA LEU A 62 -0.48 -3.34 5.30
C LEU A 62 0.20 -2.49 6.39
N GLU A 63 -0.54 -2.09 7.42
CA GLU A 63 0.02 -1.35 8.56
C GLU A 63 1.11 -2.18 9.27
N SER A 64 0.83 -3.46 9.56
CA SER A 64 1.78 -4.35 10.23
C SER A 64 3.08 -4.53 9.43
N LEU A 65 2.97 -4.66 8.10
CA LEU A 65 4.13 -4.73 7.21
C LEU A 65 4.92 -3.42 7.22
N TYR A 66 4.24 -2.28 7.23
CA TYR A 66 4.88 -0.97 7.30
C TYR A 66 5.61 -0.76 8.64
N GLU A 67 4.98 -1.08 9.76
CA GLU A 67 5.59 -1.00 11.09
C GLU A 67 6.80 -1.91 11.24
N SER A 68 6.70 -3.14 10.73
CA SER A 68 7.82 -4.08 10.67
C SER A 68 9.01 -3.52 9.88
N LYS A 69 8.75 -2.86 8.74
CA LYS A 69 9.80 -2.16 7.96
C LYS A 69 10.42 -0.98 8.72
N LEU A 70 9.67 -0.34 9.62
CA LEU A 70 10.18 0.70 10.52
C LEU A 70 10.91 0.14 11.75
N GLY A 71 11.02 -1.18 11.88
CA GLY A 71 11.65 -1.83 13.03
C GLY A 71 10.80 -1.83 14.30
N LYS A 72 9.51 -1.46 14.21
CA LYS A 72 8.56 -1.56 15.31
C LYS A 72 8.17 -3.02 15.51
N THR A 73 9.06 -3.76 16.16
CA THR A 73 8.89 -5.19 16.43
C THR A 73 9.04 -5.45 17.91
N VAL A 74 8.39 -6.52 18.40
CA VAL A 74 8.49 -6.98 19.78
C VAL A 74 9.26 -8.29 19.83
N SER A 75 10.00 -8.51 20.91
CA SER A 75 10.72 -9.77 21.10
C SER A 75 9.74 -10.91 21.41
N LEU A 76 10.11 -12.14 21.03
CA LEU A 76 9.32 -13.32 21.37
C LEU A 76 9.07 -13.46 22.88
N ALA A 77 10.07 -13.10 23.71
CA ALA A 77 9.95 -13.12 25.17
C ALA A 77 8.88 -12.13 25.66
N GLN A 78 8.82 -10.94 25.07
CA GLN A 78 7.80 -9.94 25.38
C GLN A 78 6.41 -10.42 24.96
N VAL A 79 6.28 -10.99 23.76
CA VAL A 79 5.01 -11.56 23.27
C VAL A 79 4.50 -12.66 24.18
N LYS A 80 5.36 -13.60 24.60
CA LYS A 80 4.96 -14.67 25.54
C LYS A 80 4.43 -14.10 26.86
N LYS A 81 5.14 -13.10 27.41
CA LYS A 81 4.72 -12.42 28.64
C LYS A 81 3.35 -11.75 28.49
N GLU A 82 3.09 -11.07 27.38
CA GLU A 82 1.82 -10.37 27.11
C GLU A 82 0.65 -11.35 26.89
N LEU A 83 0.91 -12.45 26.18
CA LEU A 83 -0.08 -13.50 25.92
C LEU A 83 -0.26 -14.47 27.10
N LYS A 84 0.46 -14.27 28.20
CA LYS A 84 0.46 -15.14 29.40
C LYS A 84 0.80 -16.60 29.06
N MET A 85 1.75 -16.78 28.14
CA MET A 85 2.29 -18.07 27.69
C MET A 85 3.64 -18.39 28.34
#